data_AF-A0A519LNY1-F1
#
_entry.id   AF-A0A519LNY1-F1
#
_cell.length_a   1.000
_cell.length_b   1.000
_cell.length_c   1.000
_cell.angle_alpha   90.00
_cell.angle_beta   90.00
_cell.angle_gamma   90.00
#
_symmetry.space_group_name_H-M   'P 1'
#
loop_
_entity.id
_entity.type
_entity.pdbx_description
1 polymer ?
#
loop_
_entity_poly.entity_id
_entity_poly.type
_entity_poly.pdbx_seq_one_letter_code
_entity_poly.pdbx_strand_id
1 'polypeptide(L)'
;MNNESIKILRSKISIPLNKAIELLKKNNNDVALSEKDFHNENIIEICKTTDCDKETATKEYQICNFDVIKAIERINQKLVVIGTGKFPDSKIGFILWPENEKGEFYKTAKRNDVFIAEEDFDIVLDVFESVFPLQNPWNNTIEDRFDKVGNNFFDDEIGKIILEKINEIKSEDLKETHFLNQLSDWLNDKLNYADYIVVYGNL
;
A
#
# COMPACT_ATOMS: atom_id res chain seq x y z
N MET A 1 -3.65 -43.37 5.18
CA MET A 1 -3.92 -41.97 5.53
C MET A 1 -4.60 -41.96 6.88
N ASN A 2 -4.09 -41.19 7.86
CA ASN A 2 -4.57 -41.29 9.24
C ASN A 2 -5.88 -40.51 9.43
N ASN A 3 -7.00 -41.23 9.58
CA ASN A 3 -8.33 -40.64 9.80
C ASN A 3 -8.40 -39.80 11.09
N GLU A 4 -7.57 -40.10 12.08
CA GLU A 4 -7.48 -39.34 13.32
C GLU A 4 -6.80 -37.99 13.11
N SER A 5 -5.66 -37.96 12.40
CA SER A 5 -4.97 -36.72 12.03
C SER A 5 -5.87 -35.76 11.23
N ILE A 6 -6.71 -36.29 10.34
CA ILE A 6 -7.68 -35.50 9.56
C ILE A 6 -8.71 -34.84 10.50
N LYS A 7 -9.24 -35.58 11.47
CA LYS A 7 -10.21 -35.05 12.44
C LYS A 7 -9.59 -33.97 13.30
N ILE A 8 -8.38 -34.21 13.82
CA ILE A 8 -7.66 -33.24 14.66
C ILE A 8 -7.40 -31.96 13.86
N LEU A 9 -6.85 -32.07 12.64
CA LEU A 9 -6.55 -30.89 11.82
C LEU A 9 -7.82 -30.07 11.53
N ARG A 10 -8.92 -30.73 11.14
CA ARG A 10 -10.19 -30.05 10.83
C ARG A 10 -10.93 -29.50 12.06
N SER A 11 -10.58 -29.94 13.27
CA SER A 11 -11.07 -29.32 14.51
C SER A 11 -10.30 -28.05 14.89
N LYS A 12 -9.06 -27.91 14.42
CA LYS A 12 -8.21 -26.74 14.68
C LYS A 12 -8.41 -25.65 13.65
N ILE A 13 -8.50 -26.03 12.37
CA ILE A 13 -8.69 -25.13 11.24
C ILE A 13 -9.91 -25.56 10.43
N SER A 14 -10.80 -24.61 10.14
CA SER A 14 -12.04 -24.88 9.40
C SER A 14 -11.75 -25.02 7.91
N ILE A 15 -11.42 -26.24 7.47
CA ILE A 15 -11.08 -26.54 6.07
C ILE A 15 -11.87 -27.74 5.49
N PRO A 16 -12.09 -27.75 4.15
CA PRO A 16 -12.62 -28.90 3.43
C PRO A 16 -11.76 -30.16 3.59
N LEU A 17 -12.41 -31.34 3.49
CA LEU A 17 -11.75 -32.64 3.67
C LEU A 17 -10.57 -32.85 2.69
N ASN A 18 -10.74 -32.48 1.43
CA ASN A 18 -9.69 -32.58 0.41
C ASN A 18 -8.46 -31.74 0.75
N LYS A 19 -8.64 -30.49 1.21
CA LYS A 19 -7.51 -29.63 1.62
C LYS A 19 -6.79 -30.18 2.86
N ALA A 20 -7.54 -30.72 3.82
CA ALA A 20 -6.94 -31.38 4.99
C ALA A 20 -6.07 -32.58 4.61
N ILE A 21 -6.54 -33.39 3.66
CA ILE A 21 -5.80 -34.55 3.13
C ILE A 21 -4.52 -34.12 2.42
N GLU A 22 -4.59 -33.06 1.61
CA GLU A 22 -3.44 -32.52 0.87
C GLU A 22 -2.35 -32.03 1.83
N LEU A 23 -2.71 -31.20 2.82
CA LEU A 23 -1.77 -30.67 3.81
C LEU A 23 -1.11 -31.78 4.63
N LEU A 24 -1.89 -32.78 5.08
CA LEU A 24 -1.34 -33.91 5.84
C LEU A 24 -0.43 -34.79 4.99
N LYS A 25 -0.72 -34.99 3.70
CA LYS A 25 0.17 -35.73 2.80
C LYS A 25 1.50 -35.00 2.59
N LYS A 26 1.44 -33.68 2.37
CA LYS A 26 2.63 -32.82 2.22
C LYS A 26 3.53 -32.89 3.45
N ASN A 27 2.93 -32.97 4.64
CA ASN A 27 3.63 -32.88 5.92
C ASN A 27 3.74 -34.23 6.66
N ASN A 28 3.72 -35.37 5.95
CA ASN A 28 3.91 -36.71 6.53
C ASN A 28 2.96 -37.05 7.69
N ASN A 29 1.71 -36.56 7.64
CA ASN A 29 0.66 -36.64 8.66
C ASN A 29 0.95 -35.84 9.96
N ASP A 30 1.94 -34.95 9.97
CA ASP A 30 2.16 -34.00 11.06
C ASP A 30 1.07 -32.91 11.06
N VAL A 31 0.23 -32.94 12.09
CA VAL A 31 -0.90 -32.00 12.25
C VAL A 31 -0.41 -30.58 12.52
N ALA A 32 0.61 -30.41 13.35
CA ALA A 32 1.10 -29.08 13.73
C ALA A 32 1.78 -28.39 12.55
N LEU A 33 2.58 -29.14 11.79
CA LEU A 33 3.19 -28.63 10.56
C LEU A 33 2.13 -28.31 9.50
N SER A 34 1.09 -29.14 9.36
CA SER A 34 -0.03 -28.89 8.44
C SER A 34 -0.83 -27.64 8.77
N GLU A 35 -1.09 -27.40 10.05
CA GLU A 35 -1.74 -26.18 10.55
C GLU A 35 -0.89 -24.94 10.27
N LYS A 36 0.41 -25.01 10.58
CA LYS A 36 1.36 -23.93 10.31
C LYS A 36 1.45 -23.60 8.81
N ASP A 37 1.52 -24.62 7.97
CA ASP A 37 1.55 -24.46 6.52
C ASP A 37 0.29 -23.78 5.98
N PHE A 38 -0.89 -24.18 6.46
CA PHE A 38 -2.15 -23.55 6.09
C PHE A 38 -2.15 -22.05 6.39
N HIS A 39 -1.74 -21.66 7.60
CA HIS A 39 -1.68 -20.24 7.95
C HIS A 39 -0.60 -19.48 7.17
N ASN A 40 0.55 -20.11 6.89
CA ASN A 40 1.58 -19.50 6.04
C ASN A 40 1.09 -19.27 4.60
N GLU A 41 0.36 -20.23 4.02
CA GLU A 41 -0.25 -20.09 2.69
C GLU A 41 -1.19 -18.88 2.66
N ASN A 42 -2.04 -18.72 3.68
CA ASN A 42 -2.94 -17.58 3.80
C ASN A 42 -2.21 -16.24 3.99
N ILE A 43 -1.14 -16.20 4.79
CA ILE A 43 -0.32 -14.98 4.97
C ILE A 43 0.32 -14.57 3.63
N ILE A 44 0.82 -15.54 2.86
CA ILE A 44 1.38 -15.28 1.52
C ILE A 44 0.30 -14.71 0.58
N GLU A 45 -0.92 -15.25 0.62
CA GLU A 45 -2.04 -14.74 -0.16
C GLU A 45 -2.40 -13.30 0.23
N ILE A 46 -2.45 -12.99 1.53
CA ILE A 46 -2.71 -11.64 2.04
C ILE A 46 -1.62 -10.67 1.59
N CYS A 47 -0.34 -11.00 1.76
CA CYS A 47 0.79 -10.18 1.27
C CYS A 47 0.66 -9.93 -0.23
N LYS A 48 0.42 -10.98 -1.03
CA LYS A 48 0.27 -10.85 -2.47
C LYS A 48 -0.90 -9.95 -2.88
N THR A 49 -2.00 -10.02 -2.14
CA THR A 49 -3.23 -9.28 -2.49
C THR A 49 -3.14 -7.82 -2.07
N THR A 50 -2.52 -7.54 -0.93
CA THR A 50 -2.49 -6.19 -0.32
C THR A 50 -1.18 -5.44 -0.55
N ASP A 51 -0.15 -6.12 -1.05
CA ASP A 51 1.22 -5.63 -1.19
C ASP A 51 1.89 -5.22 0.15
N CYS A 52 1.35 -5.69 1.28
CA CYS A 52 1.94 -5.43 2.59
C CYS A 52 3.06 -6.43 2.93
N ASP A 53 3.93 -6.03 3.84
CA ASP A 53 4.95 -6.90 4.39
C ASP A 53 4.33 -8.06 5.22
N LYS A 54 5.15 -9.08 5.48
CA LYS A 54 4.73 -10.30 6.19
C LYS A 54 4.33 -10.03 7.64
N GLU A 55 4.96 -9.08 8.32
CA GLU A 55 4.65 -8.74 9.70
C GLU A 55 3.26 -8.12 9.79
N THR A 56 2.96 -7.16 8.91
CA THR A 56 1.63 -6.55 8.79
C THR A 56 0.56 -7.61 8.48
N ALA A 57 0.80 -8.47 7.49
CA ALA A 57 -0.14 -9.53 7.13
C ALA A 57 -0.39 -10.50 8.30
N THR A 58 0.66 -10.92 8.99
CA THR A 58 0.55 -11.84 10.14
C THR A 58 -0.27 -11.23 11.26
N LYS A 59 0.02 -9.97 11.61
CA LYS A 59 -0.67 -9.25 12.69
C LYS A 59 -2.15 -9.08 12.38
N GLU A 60 -2.50 -8.58 11.20
CA GLU A 60 -3.91 -8.36 10.85
C GLU A 60 -4.68 -9.67 10.68
N TYR A 61 -4.04 -10.70 10.12
CA TYR A 61 -4.63 -12.03 10.00
C TYR A 61 -5.00 -12.63 11.37
N GLN A 62 -4.14 -12.45 12.38
CA GLN A 62 -4.43 -12.86 13.77
C GLN A 62 -5.54 -12.03 14.40
N ILE A 63 -5.53 -10.70 14.25
CA ILE A 63 -6.58 -9.80 14.75
C ILE A 63 -7.96 -10.16 14.16
N CYS A 64 -7.98 -10.57 12.89
CA CYS A 64 -9.18 -10.97 12.19
C CYS A 64 -9.59 -12.43 12.45
N ASN A 65 -9.06 -13.08 13.49
CA ASN A 65 -9.35 -14.49 13.83
C ASN A 65 -9.12 -15.45 12.65
N PHE A 66 -8.03 -15.24 11.92
CA PHE A 66 -7.64 -16.03 10.76
C PHE A 66 -8.61 -15.98 9.57
N ASP A 67 -9.40 -14.90 9.46
CA ASP A 67 -10.25 -14.59 8.31
C ASP A 67 -9.46 -13.77 7.27
N VAL A 68 -9.18 -14.39 6.12
CA VAL A 68 -8.37 -13.79 5.04
C VAL A 68 -9.05 -12.55 4.45
N ILE A 69 -10.36 -12.60 4.22
CA ILE A 69 -11.10 -11.51 3.56
C ILE A 69 -11.10 -10.28 4.48
N LYS A 70 -11.44 -10.47 5.76
CA LYS A 70 -11.43 -9.36 6.72
C LYS A 70 -10.04 -8.78 6.94
N ALA A 71 -9.00 -9.62 6.94
CA ALA A 71 -7.63 -9.15 7.04
C ALA A 71 -7.25 -8.27 5.86
N ILE A 72 -7.58 -8.69 4.63
CA ILE A 72 -7.37 -7.91 3.40
C ILE A 72 -8.13 -6.58 3.46
N GLU A 73 -9.42 -6.59 3.80
CA GLU A 73 -10.24 -5.38 3.91
C GLU A 73 -9.66 -4.40 4.93
N ARG A 74 -9.29 -4.89 6.12
CA ARG A 74 -8.73 -4.07 7.20
C ARG A 74 -7.36 -3.52 6.85
N ILE A 75 -6.52 -4.31 6.17
CA ILE A 75 -5.24 -3.82 5.65
C ILE A 75 -5.50 -2.72 4.64
N ASN A 76 -6.38 -2.93 3.66
CA ASN A 76 -6.64 -1.97 2.60
C ASN A 76 -7.30 -0.67 3.08
N GLN A 77 -8.05 -0.70 4.18
CA GLN A 77 -8.61 0.49 4.82
C GLN A 77 -7.59 1.34 5.58
N LYS A 78 -6.40 0.81 5.86
CA LYS A 78 -5.36 1.58 6.56
C LYS A 78 -4.57 2.41 5.58
N LEU A 79 -4.48 3.70 5.87
CA LEU A 79 -3.57 4.63 5.24
C LEU A 79 -2.14 4.07 5.29
N VAL A 80 -1.44 4.09 4.16
CA VAL A 80 0.01 3.84 4.14
C VAL A 80 0.70 5.13 4.57
N VAL A 81 1.67 5.04 5.48
CA VAL A 81 2.49 6.20 5.83
C VAL A 81 3.85 6.00 5.17
N ILE A 82 4.24 6.97 4.34
CA ILE A 82 5.58 7.05 3.75
C ILE A 82 6.25 8.27 4.37
N GLY A 83 7.47 8.10 4.89
CA GLY A 83 8.18 9.18 5.60
C GLY A 83 9.51 8.71 6.17
N THR A 84 10.28 9.62 6.76
CA THR A 84 11.57 9.30 7.39
C THR A 84 11.43 8.54 8.71
N GLY A 85 10.18 8.34 9.18
CA GLY A 85 9.86 7.77 10.48
C GLY A 85 10.10 8.72 11.66
N LYS A 86 10.43 9.99 11.40
CA LYS A 86 10.60 11.03 12.43
C LYS A 86 9.25 11.56 12.93
N PHE A 87 8.21 11.55 12.10
CA PHE A 87 6.90 12.15 12.38
C PHE A 87 5.71 11.16 12.27
N PRO A 88 5.77 9.98 12.92
CA PRO A 88 4.79 8.90 12.69
C PRO A 88 3.37 9.21 13.16
N ASP A 89 3.20 10.17 14.07
CA ASP A 89 1.91 10.58 14.64
C ASP A 89 1.39 11.91 14.06
N SER A 90 2.07 12.46 13.05
CA SER A 90 1.61 13.69 12.41
C SER A 90 0.25 13.47 11.73
N LYS A 91 -0.62 14.47 11.86
CA LYS A 91 -1.92 14.52 11.20
C LYS A 91 -1.98 15.62 10.13
N ILE A 92 -0.90 16.38 10.00
CA ILE A 92 -0.73 17.49 9.08
C ILE A 92 0.30 17.07 8.03
N GLY A 93 -0.01 17.28 6.77
CA GLY A 93 0.81 16.88 5.65
C GLY A 93 -0.02 16.69 4.38
N PHE A 94 0.32 15.66 3.64
CA PHE A 94 -0.21 15.42 2.30
C PHE A 94 -0.74 14.00 2.17
N ILE A 95 -1.91 13.88 1.57
CA ILE A 95 -2.50 12.60 1.18
C ILE A 95 -2.40 12.51 -0.34
N LEU A 96 -1.84 11.41 -0.83
CA LEU A 96 -1.69 11.16 -2.26
C LEU A 96 -2.49 9.93 -2.66
N TRP A 97 -3.16 9.99 -3.80
CA TRP A 97 -3.91 8.86 -4.35
C TRP A 97 -4.03 8.93 -5.88
N PRO A 98 -4.21 7.78 -6.55
CA PRO A 98 -4.53 7.72 -7.96
C PRO A 98 -6.03 7.90 -8.24
N GLU A 99 -6.38 8.74 -9.21
CA GLU A 99 -7.73 8.94 -9.75
C GLU A 99 -7.80 8.64 -11.24
N ASN A 100 -8.99 8.24 -11.69
CA ASN A 100 -9.29 8.11 -13.12
C ASN A 100 -9.78 9.44 -13.74
N GLU A 101 -9.97 9.46 -15.06
CA GLU A 101 -10.49 10.63 -15.81
C GLU A 101 -11.84 11.17 -15.32
N LYS A 102 -12.59 10.41 -14.52
CA LYS A 102 -13.90 10.80 -13.97
C LYS A 102 -13.82 11.29 -12.52
N GLY A 103 -12.62 11.39 -11.96
CA GLY A 103 -12.40 11.72 -10.55
C GLY A 103 -12.84 10.60 -9.59
N GLU A 104 -12.92 9.36 -10.08
CA GLU A 104 -13.18 8.21 -9.22
C GLU A 104 -11.84 7.62 -8.76
N PHE A 105 -11.74 7.36 -7.45
CA PHE A 105 -10.63 6.60 -6.89
C PHE A 105 -10.48 5.25 -7.59
N TYR A 106 -9.26 4.89 -7.94
CA TYR A 106 -8.99 3.52 -8.35
C TYR A 106 -9.29 2.57 -7.19
N LYS A 107 -10.27 1.68 -7.39
CA LYS A 107 -10.57 0.58 -6.46
C LYS A 107 -9.75 -0.65 -6.84
N THR A 108 -8.44 -0.55 -6.67
CA THR A 108 -7.57 -1.73 -6.81
C THR A 108 -7.65 -2.60 -5.55
N ALA A 109 -7.20 -3.86 -5.64
CA ALA A 109 -7.04 -4.71 -4.47
C ALA A 109 -5.88 -4.29 -3.55
N LYS A 110 -5.04 -3.34 -4.01
CA LYS A 110 -3.88 -2.83 -3.29
C LYS A 110 -4.24 -1.54 -2.55
N ARG A 111 -3.46 -1.21 -1.52
CA ARG A 111 -3.49 0.13 -0.92
C ARG A 111 -3.08 1.15 -1.96
N ASN A 112 -3.94 2.14 -2.17
CA ASN A 112 -3.68 3.21 -3.11
C ASN A 112 -3.20 4.45 -2.38
N ASP A 113 -3.87 4.83 -1.30
CA ASP A 113 -3.60 6.13 -0.68
C ASP A 113 -2.40 6.08 0.27
N VAL A 114 -1.56 7.10 0.17
CA VAL A 114 -0.43 7.32 1.08
C VAL A 114 -0.58 8.65 1.79
N PHE A 115 -0.10 8.70 3.02
CA PHE A 115 0.08 9.92 3.78
C PHE A 115 1.57 10.17 4.02
N ILE A 116 1.95 11.42 3.87
CA ILE A 116 3.29 11.93 4.09
C ILE A 116 3.15 13.14 5.01
N ALA A 117 3.84 13.14 6.15
CA ALA A 117 3.84 14.29 7.06
C ALA A 117 4.43 15.52 6.35
N GLU A 118 4.01 16.73 6.73
CA GLU A 118 4.50 17.99 6.15
C GLU A 118 6.04 18.02 6.09
N GLU A 119 6.68 17.71 7.22
CA GLU A 119 8.14 17.78 7.35
C GLU A 119 8.88 16.75 6.49
N ASP A 120 8.24 15.62 6.20
CA ASP A 120 8.78 14.62 5.27
C ASP A 120 8.52 15.03 3.81
N PHE A 121 7.37 15.64 3.52
CA PHE A 121 7.01 16.10 2.18
C PHE A 121 7.85 17.31 1.73
N ASP A 122 8.29 18.16 2.65
CA ASP A 122 9.19 19.29 2.38
C ASP A 122 10.47 18.87 1.62
N ILE A 123 10.92 17.62 1.76
CA ILE A 123 12.08 17.07 1.02
C ILE A 123 11.82 17.06 -0.49
N VAL A 124 10.57 16.87 -0.92
CA VAL A 124 10.17 16.75 -2.33
C VAL A 124 9.28 17.90 -2.80
N LEU A 125 8.87 18.81 -1.92
CA LEU A 125 7.95 19.90 -2.21
C LEU A 125 8.41 20.73 -3.43
N ASP A 126 9.69 21.09 -3.48
CA ASP A 126 10.26 21.86 -4.60
C ASP A 126 10.09 21.14 -5.95
N VAL A 127 10.11 19.81 -5.96
CA VAL A 127 9.87 19.01 -7.17
C VAL A 127 8.43 19.20 -7.65
N PHE A 128 7.45 19.08 -6.75
CA PHE A 128 6.04 19.29 -7.06
C PHE A 128 5.74 20.73 -7.45
N GLU A 129 6.34 21.73 -6.79
CA GLU A 129 6.18 23.14 -7.15
C GLU A 129 6.77 23.46 -8.54
N SER A 130 7.84 22.77 -8.95
CA SER A 130 8.58 23.06 -10.19
C SER A 130 7.86 22.70 -11.50
N VAL A 131 6.74 21.99 -11.45
CA VAL A 131 5.96 21.62 -12.65
C VAL A 131 4.82 22.58 -12.97
N PHE A 132 4.56 23.55 -12.09
CA PHE A 132 3.57 24.60 -12.33
C PHE A 132 4.10 25.64 -13.33
N PRO A 133 3.22 26.26 -14.14
CA PRO A 133 1.76 26.20 -14.09
C PRO A 133 1.15 24.93 -14.72
N LEU A 134 0.01 24.48 -14.18
CA LEU A 134 -0.74 23.31 -14.67
C LEU A 134 -2.21 23.66 -14.91
N GLN A 135 -2.87 22.97 -15.84
CA GLN A 135 -4.32 23.11 -16.03
C GLN A 135 -5.06 22.13 -15.14
N ASN A 136 -6.00 22.61 -14.33
CA ASN A 136 -6.87 21.76 -13.53
C ASN A 136 -7.92 21.05 -14.43
N PRO A 137 -7.95 19.72 -14.47
CA PRO A 137 -8.87 18.95 -15.34
C PRO A 137 -10.37 19.11 -15.05
N TRP A 138 -10.75 19.56 -13.85
CA TRP A 138 -12.14 19.61 -13.42
C TRP A 138 -12.81 20.94 -13.79
N ASN A 139 -12.05 22.02 -13.85
CA ASN A 139 -12.57 23.38 -14.12
C ASN A 139 -11.85 24.10 -15.27
N ASN A 140 -10.81 23.49 -15.86
CA ASN A 140 -9.96 24.01 -16.93
C ASN A 140 -9.18 25.28 -16.57
N THR A 141 -9.09 25.66 -15.30
CA THR A 141 -8.30 26.83 -14.86
C THR A 141 -6.82 26.50 -14.85
N ILE A 142 -5.99 27.46 -15.25
CA ILE A 142 -4.54 27.37 -15.05
C ILE A 142 -4.24 27.71 -13.60
N GLU A 143 -3.61 26.79 -12.89
CA GLU A 143 -3.09 26.93 -11.55
C GLU A 143 -1.60 27.27 -11.66
N ASP A 144 -1.19 28.41 -11.10
CA ASP A 144 0.19 28.90 -11.22
C ASP A 144 1.12 28.38 -10.11
N ARG A 145 0.57 27.68 -9.11
CA ARG A 145 1.32 27.20 -7.95
C ARG A 145 0.63 25.99 -7.32
N PHE A 146 1.43 25.22 -6.60
CA PHE A 146 0.96 24.14 -5.74
C PHE A 146 0.07 24.67 -4.61
N ASP A 147 -1.11 24.08 -4.42
CA ASP A 147 -2.05 24.36 -3.35
C ASP A 147 -1.78 23.47 -2.13
N LYS A 148 -1.23 24.08 -1.08
CA LYS A 148 -0.88 23.43 0.17
C LYS A 148 -2.07 23.05 1.06
N VAL A 149 -3.27 23.52 0.74
CA VAL A 149 -4.51 23.28 1.52
C VAL A 149 -5.63 22.69 0.67
N GLY A 150 -5.31 22.26 -0.54
CA GLY A 150 -6.26 21.81 -1.55
C GLY A 150 -5.71 20.68 -2.40
N ASN A 151 -6.45 20.33 -3.45
CA ASN A 151 -6.10 19.26 -4.37
C ASN A 151 -5.18 19.79 -5.48
N ASN A 152 -4.13 19.04 -5.78
CA ASN A 152 -3.24 19.25 -6.91
C ASN A 152 -3.31 18.02 -7.79
N PHE A 153 -3.46 18.19 -9.10
CA PHE A 153 -3.68 17.09 -10.02
C PHE A 153 -2.53 16.98 -11.02
N PHE A 154 -1.88 15.82 -11.04
CA PHE A 154 -0.76 15.54 -11.91
C PHE A 154 -1.12 14.39 -12.84
N ASP A 155 -1.20 14.65 -14.15
CA ASP A 155 -1.42 13.59 -15.13
C ASP A 155 -0.21 12.66 -15.26
N ASP A 156 -0.32 11.61 -16.08
CA ASP A 156 0.75 10.64 -16.32
C ASP A 156 2.06 11.29 -16.82
N GLU A 157 1.99 12.31 -17.68
CA GLU A 157 3.18 12.97 -18.23
C GLU A 157 3.91 13.77 -17.14
N ILE A 158 3.17 14.60 -16.40
CA ILE A 158 3.72 15.40 -15.31
C ILE A 158 4.18 14.52 -14.15
N GLY A 159 3.44 13.45 -13.83
CA GLY A 159 3.80 12.49 -12.80
C GLY A 159 5.14 11.81 -13.09
N LYS A 160 5.42 11.47 -14.36
CA LYS A 160 6.73 10.93 -14.77
C LYS A 160 7.86 11.95 -14.59
N ILE A 161 7.63 13.22 -14.91
CA ILE A 161 8.62 14.30 -14.68
C ILE A 161 8.92 14.45 -13.19
N ILE A 162 7.90 14.40 -12.33
CA ILE A 162 8.06 14.44 -10.88
C ILE A 162 8.89 13.24 -10.40
N LEU A 163 8.56 12.03 -10.85
CA LEU A 163 9.29 10.81 -10.49
C LEU A 163 10.78 10.89 -10.89
N GLU A 164 11.08 11.36 -12.10
CA GLU A 164 12.45 11.56 -12.57
C GLU A 164 13.22 12.52 -11.65
N LYS A 165 12.63 13.68 -11.34
CA LYS A 165 13.24 14.67 -10.44
C LYS A 165 13.43 14.15 -9.01
N ILE A 166 12.48 13.38 -8.46
CA ILE A 166 12.64 12.75 -7.14
C ILE A 166 13.85 11.78 -7.16
N ASN A 167 14.00 10.99 -8.21
CA ASN A 167 15.11 10.04 -8.35
C ASN A 167 16.49 10.74 -8.50
N GLU A 168 16.53 12.02 -8.84
CA GLU A 168 17.75 12.82 -8.88
C GLU A 168 18.17 13.40 -7.52
N ILE A 169 17.26 13.40 -6.54
CA ILE A 169 17.56 13.89 -5.18
C ILE A 169 18.57 12.97 -4.52
N LYS A 170 19.69 13.55 -4.07
CA LYS A 170 20.73 12.85 -3.31
C LYS A 170 20.68 13.31 -1.86
N SER A 171 20.53 12.37 -0.94
CA SER A 171 20.66 12.62 0.50
C SER A 171 21.74 11.71 1.09
N GLU A 172 22.47 12.23 2.07
CA GLU A 172 23.39 11.45 2.91
C GLU A 172 22.67 10.84 4.13
N ASP A 173 21.44 11.29 4.45
CA ASP A 173 20.60 10.69 5.49
C ASP A 173 19.95 9.41 4.93
N LEU A 174 20.24 8.27 5.57
CA LEU A 174 19.67 6.97 5.21
C LEU A 174 18.15 6.94 5.32
N LYS A 175 17.55 7.73 6.23
CA LYS A 175 16.10 7.81 6.40
C LYS A 175 15.44 8.59 5.28
N GLU A 176 16.06 9.70 4.84
CA GLU A 176 15.58 10.47 3.69
C GLU A 176 15.74 9.65 2.41
N THR A 177 16.85 8.94 2.24
CA THR A 177 17.05 8.01 1.12
C THR A 177 15.98 6.91 1.11
N HIS A 178 15.63 6.35 2.27
CA HIS A 178 14.56 5.36 2.37
C HIS A 178 13.20 5.94 1.98
N PHE A 179 12.86 7.14 2.49
CA PHE A 179 11.65 7.87 2.15
C PHE A 179 11.54 8.11 0.63
N LEU A 180 12.59 8.66 0.01
CA LEU A 180 12.64 8.94 -1.43
C LEU A 180 12.39 7.68 -2.25
N ASN A 181 13.06 6.56 -1.91
CA ASN A 181 12.84 5.29 -2.60
C ASN A 181 11.40 4.78 -2.46
N GLN A 182 10.81 4.85 -1.25
CA GLN A 182 9.43 4.42 -1.04
C GLN A 182 8.43 5.27 -1.83
N LEU A 183 8.63 6.59 -1.88
CA LEU A 183 7.79 7.48 -2.66
C LEU A 183 7.93 7.22 -4.17
N SER A 184 9.16 7.07 -4.66
CA SER A 184 9.44 6.73 -6.06
C SER A 184 8.81 5.40 -6.46
N ASP A 185 8.96 4.36 -5.63
CA ASP A 185 8.36 3.04 -5.89
C ASP A 185 6.83 3.13 -5.94
N TRP A 186 6.22 3.90 -5.03
CA TRP A 186 4.77 4.11 -5.04
C TRP A 186 4.32 4.85 -6.29
N LEU A 187 4.95 6.00 -6.64
CA LEU A 187 4.63 6.75 -7.85
C LEU A 187 4.78 5.87 -9.10
N ASN A 188 5.88 5.13 -9.21
CA ASN A 188 6.14 4.23 -10.33
C ASN A 188 5.10 3.11 -10.44
N ASP A 189 4.59 2.55 -9.33
CA ASP A 189 3.48 1.57 -9.36
C ASP A 189 2.18 2.22 -9.85
N LYS A 190 1.81 3.38 -9.28
CA LYS A 190 0.50 4.03 -9.53
C LYS A 190 0.39 4.64 -10.92
N LEU A 191 1.46 5.24 -11.44
CA LEU A 191 1.48 5.84 -12.78
C LEU A 191 1.26 4.82 -13.91
N ASN A 192 1.39 3.51 -13.66
CA ASN A 192 1.09 2.48 -14.67
C ASN A 192 -0.40 2.39 -15.02
N TYR A 193 -1.29 2.94 -14.19
CA TYR A 193 -2.72 2.82 -14.38
C TYR A 193 -3.51 4.06 -14.01
N ALA A 194 -2.94 5.01 -13.27
CA ALA A 194 -3.62 6.24 -12.90
C ALA A 194 -3.72 7.19 -14.09
N ASP A 195 -4.87 7.88 -14.22
CA ASP A 195 -4.97 9.00 -15.14
C ASP A 195 -4.42 10.27 -14.46
N TYR A 196 -4.63 10.39 -13.15
CA TYR A 196 -4.06 11.44 -12.32
C TYR A 196 -3.51 10.89 -11.00
N ILE A 197 -2.38 11.41 -10.55
CA ILE A 197 -1.98 11.40 -9.14
C ILE A 197 -2.49 12.69 -8.52
N VAL A 198 -3.30 12.56 -7.48
CA VAL A 198 -3.80 13.70 -6.71
C VAL A 198 -2.95 13.84 -5.46
N VAL A 199 -2.57 15.08 -5.14
CA VAL A 199 -1.89 15.44 -3.90
C VAL A 199 -2.75 16.47 -3.18
N TYR A 200 -3.31 16.08 -2.04
CA TYR A 200 -4.10 16.96 -1.19
C TYR A 200 -3.31 17.35 0.06
N GLY A 201 -3.15 18.65 0.28
CA GLY A 201 -2.57 19.19 1.50
C GLY A 201 -3.64 19.58 2.53
N ASN A 202 -3.35 19.36 3.82
CA ASN A 202 -4.23 19.77 4.92
C ASN A 202 -3.54 20.70 5.93
N LEU A 203 -2.68 21.57 5.42
CA LEU A 203 -1.89 22.55 6.17
C LEU A 203 -2.73 23.66 6.83
#